data_AF-A0A837HL83-F1
#
_entry.id   AF-A0A837HL83-F1
#
_cell.length_a   1.000
_cell.length_b   1.000
_cell.length_c   1.000
_cell.angle_alpha   90.00
_cell.angle_beta   90.00
_cell.angle_gamma   90.00
#
_symmetry.space_group_name_H-M   'P 1'
#
loop_
_entity.id
_entity.type
_entity.pdbx_description
1 polymer ?
#
loop_
_entity_poly.entity_id
_entity_poly.type
_entity_poly.pdbx_seq_one_letter_code
_entity_poly.pdbx_strand_id
1 'polypeptide(L)'
;MSKNNNSVKNSIIVILVVASVLFLGNSISAQTTVNPPSFPACNPKIFNERGDRASYETGVHGIPGIGNLEGSDDVYSLTAGNFLQCFCPISGSTGIQTNWWNIQRAGLTDDEVATLTSSGWIYEGSGLGWNLFDEKYLVKNENFSCQEPTPTPTLTPVPTVTPTPTITPTPKPEPESRCVSLSISPNDGTAPLTVRFNGSGFNEDGNIQRHRFDFGDSSGGQTQVWEQDGSEAYHRYEYAGTYTASLSVKDSRGNWRDGQSDCKKTITVREQPRVLGAELPSQLPKAGASLAFIGGIVPLGYYLYKRFKIV
;
A
#
# COMPACT_ATOMS: atom_id res chain seq x y z
N MET A 1 66.99 -80.00 -33.09
CA MET A 1 67.67 -78.70 -33.30
C MET A 1 67.00 -77.97 -34.44
N SER A 2 66.63 -76.71 -34.21
CA SER A 2 66.29 -75.67 -35.19
C SER A 2 65.06 -75.84 -36.09
N LYS A 3 64.10 -74.90 -35.95
CA LYS A 3 63.64 -73.93 -36.96
C LYS A 3 62.30 -73.33 -36.46
N ASN A 4 62.27 -72.11 -35.94
CA ASN A 4 62.15 -70.84 -36.67
C ASN A 4 61.09 -70.86 -37.77
N ASN A 5 59.97 -70.13 -37.57
CA ASN A 5 59.48 -69.13 -38.52
C ASN A 5 58.19 -68.42 -38.05
N ASN A 6 58.35 -67.12 -37.82
CA ASN A 6 57.60 -66.02 -38.43
C ASN A 6 56.06 -66.05 -38.44
N SER A 7 55.52 -65.28 -37.49
CA SER A 7 54.63 -64.12 -37.69
C SER A 7 53.96 -63.99 -39.06
N VAL A 8 52.64 -64.18 -39.09
CA VAL A 8 51.74 -63.59 -40.07
C VAL A 8 50.91 -62.54 -39.34
N LYS A 9 51.11 -61.28 -39.71
CA LYS A 9 50.23 -60.15 -39.36
C LYS A 9 48.95 -60.28 -40.18
N ASN A 10 47.80 -60.25 -39.52
CA ASN A 10 46.55 -59.83 -40.15
C ASN A 10 45.94 -58.71 -39.29
N SER A 11 45.99 -57.51 -39.85
CA SER A 11 45.39 -56.29 -39.31
C SER A 11 43.87 -56.41 -39.32
N ILE A 12 43.25 -56.36 -38.14
CA ILE A 12 41.82 -56.06 -38.01
C ILE A 12 41.72 -54.64 -37.47
N ILE A 13 41.33 -53.72 -38.35
CA ILE A 13 40.99 -52.34 -38.00
C ILE A 13 39.64 -52.41 -37.29
N VAL A 14 39.64 -52.25 -35.97
CA VAL A 14 38.42 -52.07 -35.18
C VAL A 14 38.06 -50.59 -35.24
N ILE A 15 37.12 -50.23 -36.09
CA ILE A 15 36.53 -48.88 -36.14
C ILE A 15 35.58 -48.78 -34.93
N LEU A 16 36.04 -48.09 -33.89
CA LEU A 16 35.21 -47.66 -32.76
C LEU A 16 34.29 -46.53 -33.24
N VAL A 17 33.06 -46.88 -33.62
CA VAL A 17 31.98 -45.90 -33.82
C VAL A 17 31.45 -45.52 -32.45
N VAL A 18 31.95 -44.40 -31.91
CA VAL A 18 31.35 -43.76 -30.73
C VAL A 18 30.07 -43.06 -31.19
N ALA A 19 28.94 -43.74 -31.05
CA ALA A 19 27.63 -43.13 -31.21
C ALA A 19 27.41 -42.16 -30.04
N SER A 20 27.78 -40.90 -30.25
CA SER A 20 27.45 -39.81 -29.36
C SER A 20 25.95 -39.54 -29.50
N VAL A 21 25.15 -40.15 -28.63
CA VAL A 21 23.72 -39.83 -28.54
C VAL A 21 23.62 -38.43 -27.95
N LEU A 22 23.57 -37.42 -28.82
CA LEU A 22 23.07 -36.10 -28.46
C LEU A 22 21.61 -36.29 -28.10
N PHE A 23 21.34 -36.46 -26.80
CA PHE A 23 20.02 -36.21 -26.25
C PHE A 23 19.77 -34.71 -26.40
N LEU A 24 19.23 -34.31 -27.55
CA LEU A 24 18.39 -33.13 -27.66
C LEU A 24 17.14 -33.45 -26.85
N GLY A 25 17.25 -33.30 -25.53
CA GLY A 25 16.10 -33.18 -24.66
C GLY A 25 15.37 -31.94 -25.12
N ASN A 26 14.43 -32.11 -26.04
CA ASN A 26 13.40 -31.11 -26.27
C ASN A 26 12.59 -31.07 -24.96
N SER A 27 12.98 -30.17 -24.05
CA SER A 27 12.11 -29.75 -22.97
C SER A 27 10.90 -29.12 -23.63
N ILE A 28 9.87 -29.92 -23.88
CA ILE A 28 8.54 -29.41 -24.19
C ILE A 28 8.08 -28.79 -22.87
N SER A 29 8.45 -27.53 -22.64
CA SER A 29 7.82 -26.72 -21.63
C SER A 29 6.38 -26.59 -22.09
N ALA A 30 5.47 -27.28 -21.41
CA ALA A 30 4.05 -27.00 -21.57
C ALA A 30 3.88 -25.53 -21.17
N GLN A 31 3.77 -24.63 -22.15
CA GLN A 31 3.39 -23.25 -21.88
C GLN A 31 1.92 -23.30 -21.46
N THR A 32 1.68 -23.40 -20.16
CA THR A 32 0.41 -22.99 -19.57
C THR A 32 0.24 -21.52 -19.92
N THR A 33 -0.62 -21.24 -20.90
CA THR A 33 -0.98 -19.88 -21.27
C THR A 33 -1.74 -19.26 -20.09
N VAL A 34 -1.06 -18.44 -19.30
CA VAL A 34 -1.70 -17.70 -18.22
C VAL A 34 -2.43 -16.52 -18.80
N ASN A 35 -3.75 -16.54 -18.68
CA ASN A 35 -4.58 -15.42 -19.11
C ASN A 35 -4.82 -14.48 -17.93
N PRO A 36 -4.51 -13.18 -18.06
CA PRO A 36 -4.87 -12.20 -17.06
C PRO A 36 -6.38 -12.17 -16.81
N PRO A 37 -6.82 -11.89 -15.56
CA PRO A 37 -8.22 -11.70 -15.29
C PRO A 37 -8.73 -10.44 -15.99
N SER A 38 -10.02 -10.42 -16.27
CA SER A 38 -10.67 -9.21 -16.78
C SER A 38 -10.79 -8.19 -15.64
N PHE A 39 -10.31 -6.97 -15.86
CA PHE A 39 -10.50 -5.84 -14.95
C PHE A 39 -11.69 -4.98 -15.42
N PRO A 40 -12.46 -4.40 -14.49
CA PRO A 40 -13.40 -3.35 -14.86
C PRO A 40 -12.66 -2.17 -15.48
N ALA A 41 -13.29 -1.50 -16.45
CA ALA A 41 -12.73 -0.32 -17.09
C ALA A 41 -13.11 0.94 -16.32
N CYS A 42 -12.15 1.83 -16.08
CA CYS A 42 -12.39 3.19 -15.62
C CYS A 42 -13.34 3.88 -16.60
N ASN A 43 -14.50 4.31 -16.10
CA ASN A 43 -15.55 4.94 -16.91
C ASN A 43 -16.30 5.98 -16.07
N PRO A 44 -16.65 7.17 -16.63
CA PRO A 44 -17.49 8.21 -16.03
C PRO A 44 -18.63 7.70 -15.10
N LYS A 45 -19.26 6.57 -15.45
CA LYS A 45 -20.40 6.00 -14.72
C LYS A 45 -20.06 5.09 -13.53
N ILE A 46 -18.84 4.55 -13.42
CA ILE A 46 -18.40 3.87 -12.18
C ILE A 46 -18.20 4.92 -11.06
N PHE A 47 -17.98 6.18 -11.43
CA PHE A 47 -17.67 7.32 -10.56
C PHE A 47 -18.88 7.99 -9.87
N ASN A 48 -20.04 7.35 -9.78
CA ASN A 48 -21.08 7.84 -8.85
C ASN A 48 -20.67 7.59 -7.38
N GLU A 49 -19.74 6.66 -7.15
CA GLU A 49 -19.17 6.36 -5.84
C GLU A 49 -17.64 6.51 -5.89
N ARG A 50 -17.10 7.28 -4.93
CA ARG A 50 -15.66 7.48 -4.73
C ARG A 50 -14.96 6.14 -4.48
N GLY A 51 -13.69 6.03 -4.85
CA GLY A 51 -12.88 4.85 -4.55
C GLY A 51 -12.94 4.46 -3.07
N ASP A 52 -13.26 3.20 -2.80
CA ASP A 52 -13.37 2.67 -1.43
C ASP A 52 -12.00 2.46 -0.77
N ARG A 53 -10.94 2.32 -1.58
CA ARG A 53 -9.56 2.22 -1.10
C ARG A 53 -8.92 3.58 -0.94
N ALA A 54 -9.12 4.47 -1.90
CA ALA A 54 -8.67 5.86 -1.84
C ALA A 54 -9.46 6.73 -2.83
N SER A 55 -9.59 8.03 -2.54
CA SER A 55 -10.23 8.99 -3.44
C SER A 55 -9.69 10.40 -3.22
N TYR A 56 -9.17 11.00 -4.27
CA TYR A 56 -8.53 12.31 -4.26
C TYR A 56 -9.02 13.15 -5.45
N GLU A 57 -9.54 14.36 -5.18
CA GLU A 57 -9.99 15.28 -6.23
C GLU A 57 -8.81 15.99 -6.93
N THR A 58 -7.68 16.13 -6.24
CA THR A 58 -6.43 16.72 -6.74
C THR A 58 -5.26 16.11 -5.97
N GLY A 59 -4.02 16.34 -6.42
CA GLY A 59 -2.81 15.91 -5.73
C GLY A 59 -1.79 15.27 -6.67
N VAL A 60 -0.66 14.86 -6.10
CA VAL A 60 0.39 14.12 -6.81
C VAL A 60 0.26 12.64 -6.48
N HIS A 61 0.02 11.83 -7.51
CA HIS A 61 -0.30 10.41 -7.40
C HIS A 61 0.75 9.58 -8.14
N GLY A 62 1.17 8.48 -7.51
CA GLY A 62 2.10 7.55 -8.13
C GLY A 62 1.39 6.68 -9.16
N ILE A 63 2.04 6.48 -10.30
CA ILE A 63 1.65 5.50 -11.32
C ILE A 63 2.81 4.52 -11.57
N PRO A 64 2.63 3.22 -11.31
CA PRO A 64 3.70 2.22 -11.48
C PRO A 64 4.29 2.26 -12.89
N GLY A 65 5.62 2.29 -12.98
CA GLY A 65 6.36 2.36 -14.24
C GLY A 65 6.34 3.71 -14.97
N ILE A 66 5.60 4.71 -14.47
CA ILE A 66 5.55 6.07 -15.05
C ILE A 66 6.14 7.09 -14.07
N GLY A 67 5.79 7.02 -12.79
CA GLY A 67 6.21 7.96 -11.76
C GLY A 67 5.04 8.78 -11.23
N ASN A 68 5.35 9.93 -10.64
CA ASN A 68 4.36 10.78 -9.97
C ASN A 68 3.73 11.77 -10.95
N LEU A 69 2.40 11.84 -10.98
CA LEU A 69 1.62 12.72 -11.84
C LEU A 69 0.63 13.55 -11.01
N GLU A 70 0.33 14.77 -11.45
CA GLU A 70 -0.62 15.64 -10.77
C GLU A 70 -2.02 15.50 -11.36
N GLY A 71 -3.03 15.25 -10.52
CA GLY A 71 -4.39 14.96 -10.96
C GLY A 71 -5.34 14.51 -9.85
N SER A 72 -6.52 14.06 -10.24
CA SER A 72 -7.43 13.30 -9.37
C SER A 72 -7.09 11.82 -9.45
N ASP A 73 -7.39 11.06 -8.40
CA ASP A 73 -7.12 9.63 -8.34
C ASP A 73 -8.13 8.90 -7.47
N ASP A 74 -8.75 7.85 -8.01
CA ASP A 74 -9.63 6.94 -7.28
C ASP A 74 -9.07 5.53 -7.33
N VAL A 75 -9.01 4.86 -6.16
CA VAL A 75 -8.57 3.48 -6.03
C VAL A 75 -9.71 2.64 -5.47
N TYR A 76 -10.02 1.55 -6.17
CA TYR A 76 -11.09 0.63 -5.87
C TYR A 76 -10.56 -0.74 -5.44
N SER A 77 -11.09 -1.29 -4.36
CA SER A 77 -10.86 -2.69 -4.00
C SER A 77 -11.69 -3.60 -4.90
N LEU A 78 -11.04 -4.61 -5.48
CA LEU A 78 -11.70 -5.66 -6.25
C LEU A 78 -11.64 -7.00 -5.51
N THR A 79 -12.25 -8.02 -6.10
CA THR A 79 -12.20 -9.38 -5.59
C THR A 79 -10.78 -9.95 -5.63
N ALA A 80 -10.53 -11.00 -4.84
CA ALA A 80 -9.23 -11.66 -4.74
C ALA A 80 -8.05 -10.74 -4.38
N GLY A 81 -8.31 -9.60 -3.73
CA GLY A 81 -7.27 -8.64 -3.35
C GLY A 81 -6.66 -7.88 -4.52
N ASN A 82 -7.33 -7.88 -5.68
CA ASN A 82 -7.00 -7.02 -6.81
C ASN A 82 -7.45 -5.58 -6.54
N PHE A 83 -6.88 -4.63 -7.27
CA PHE A 83 -7.28 -3.23 -7.21
C PHE A 83 -7.38 -2.62 -8.61
N LEU A 84 -8.18 -1.57 -8.72
CA LEU A 84 -8.26 -0.71 -9.90
C LEU A 84 -7.96 0.71 -9.45
N GLN A 85 -6.98 1.35 -10.07
CA GLN A 85 -6.72 2.78 -9.88
C GLN A 85 -7.12 3.52 -11.16
N CYS A 86 -7.83 4.62 -11.00
CA CYS A 86 -8.31 5.48 -12.08
C CYS A 86 -7.79 6.90 -11.87
N PHE A 87 -6.66 7.21 -12.51
CA PHE A 87 -6.02 8.51 -12.43
C PHE A 87 -6.45 9.42 -13.59
N CYS A 88 -6.79 10.67 -13.28
CA CYS A 88 -7.07 11.71 -14.28
C CYS A 88 -6.17 12.93 -14.08
N PRO A 89 -5.38 13.33 -15.09
CA PRO A 89 -4.46 14.44 -14.95
C PRO A 89 -5.19 15.79 -14.81
N ILE A 90 -4.55 16.77 -14.17
CA ILE A 90 -5.06 18.15 -14.06
C ILE A 90 -5.33 18.83 -15.42
N SER A 91 -4.71 18.34 -16.49
CA SER A 91 -4.86 18.86 -17.84
C SER A 91 -4.91 17.72 -18.86
N GLY A 92 -5.79 17.87 -19.85
CA GLY A 92 -6.06 16.83 -20.85
C GLY A 92 -7.27 15.97 -20.47
N SER A 93 -7.63 15.04 -21.37
CA SER A 93 -8.80 14.17 -21.20
C SER A 93 -8.44 12.69 -21.16
N THR A 94 -7.15 12.35 -21.21
CA THR A 94 -6.67 10.96 -21.18
C THR A 94 -6.15 10.64 -19.79
N GLY A 95 -6.87 9.77 -19.10
CA GLY A 95 -6.48 9.21 -17.80
C GLY A 95 -5.72 7.91 -17.93
N ILE A 96 -5.18 7.45 -16.81
CA ILE A 96 -4.46 6.19 -16.68
C ILE A 96 -5.24 5.28 -15.74
N GLN A 97 -5.68 4.16 -16.26
CA GLN A 97 -6.18 3.04 -15.51
C GLN A 97 -4.99 2.15 -15.13
N THR A 98 -4.86 1.80 -13.87
CA THR A 98 -3.84 0.86 -13.39
C THR A 98 -4.52 -0.36 -12.78
N ASN A 99 -4.33 -1.51 -13.43
CA ASN A 99 -4.85 -2.81 -13.02
C ASN A 99 -3.84 -3.49 -12.10
N TRP A 100 -4.23 -3.74 -10.85
CA TRP A 100 -3.40 -4.39 -9.84
C TRP A 100 -3.86 -5.83 -9.63
N TRP A 101 -3.09 -6.79 -10.16
CA TRP A 101 -3.36 -8.21 -10.02
C TRP A 101 -2.51 -8.84 -8.91
N ASN A 102 -3.17 -9.30 -7.86
CA ASN A 102 -2.50 -9.92 -6.72
C ASN A 102 -1.95 -11.31 -7.07
N ILE A 103 -0.63 -11.47 -6.97
CA ILE A 103 0.10 -12.68 -7.37
C ILE A 103 -0.22 -13.85 -6.42
N GLN A 104 -0.13 -13.62 -5.11
CA GLN A 104 -0.29 -14.66 -4.09
C GLN A 104 -1.71 -15.23 -4.10
N ARG A 105 -2.72 -14.37 -4.15
CA ARG A 105 -4.13 -14.76 -4.10
C ARG A 105 -4.61 -15.39 -5.41
N ALA A 106 -3.98 -15.04 -6.52
CA ALA A 106 -4.20 -15.69 -7.81
C ALA A 106 -3.47 -17.04 -7.93
N GLY A 107 -2.51 -17.33 -7.04
CA GLY A 107 -1.73 -18.56 -7.07
C GLY A 107 -0.76 -18.65 -8.25
N LEU A 108 -0.27 -17.50 -8.74
CA LEU A 108 0.68 -17.47 -9.85
C LEU A 108 2.06 -17.98 -9.43
N THR A 109 2.68 -18.79 -10.28
CA THR A 109 4.05 -19.26 -10.13
C THR A 109 5.07 -18.23 -10.63
N ASP A 110 6.33 -18.37 -10.21
CA ASP A 110 7.40 -17.46 -10.63
C ASP A 110 7.61 -17.46 -12.17
N ASP A 111 7.45 -18.62 -12.83
CA ASP A 111 7.56 -18.75 -14.30
C ASP A 111 6.43 -18.00 -15.03
N GLU A 112 5.23 -18.01 -14.45
CA GLU A 112 4.07 -17.29 -14.98
C GLU A 112 4.20 -15.78 -14.78
N VAL A 113 4.70 -15.36 -13.61
CA VAL A 113 5.06 -13.96 -13.34
C VAL A 113 6.15 -13.48 -14.31
N ALA A 114 7.18 -14.29 -14.58
CA ALA A 114 8.22 -13.99 -15.55
C ALA A 114 7.66 -13.88 -16.99
N THR A 115 6.73 -14.76 -17.35
CA THR A 115 6.06 -14.72 -18.66
C THR A 115 5.22 -13.44 -18.79
N LEU A 116 4.41 -13.11 -17.80
CA LEU A 116 3.56 -11.91 -17.82
C LEU A 116 4.38 -10.62 -17.83
N THR A 117 5.47 -10.56 -17.04
CA THR A 117 6.38 -9.41 -17.07
C THR A 117 7.06 -9.24 -18.43
N SER A 118 7.45 -10.33 -19.09
CA SER A 118 7.97 -10.28 -20.47
C SER A 118 6.94 -9.78 -21.50
N SER A 119 5.64 -9.92 -21.21
CA SER A 119 4.53 -9.36 -22.00
C SER A 119 4.14 -7.93 -21.59
N GLY A 120 4.96 -7.29 -20.76
CA GLY A 120 4.83 -5.89 -20.37
C GLY A 120 3.91 -5.63 -19.19
N TRP A 121 3.68 -6.63 -18.33
CA TRP A 121 3.22 -6.37 -16.96
C TRP A 121 4.40 -5.90 -16.10
N ILE A 122 4.14 -5.05 -15.12
CA ILE A 122 5.13 -4.55 -14.18
C ILE A 122 5.05 -5.40 -12.92
N TYR A 123 6.16 -5.98 -12.47
CA TYR A 123 6.21 -6.66 -11.18
C TYR A 123 6.42 -5.63 -10.07
N GLU A 124 5.51 -5.62 -9.09
CA GLU A 124 5.63 -4.86 -7.86
C GLU A 124 5.83 -5.81 -6.67
N GLY A 125 6.92 -5.61 -5.94
CA GLY A 125 7.37 -6.51 -4.88
C GLY A 125 6.57 -6.37 -3.59
N SER A 126 5.91 -5.23 -3.38
CA SER A 126 5.00 -5.00 -2.27
C SER A 126 3.98 -3.89 -2.60
N GLY A 127 2.73 -4.13 -2.26
CA GLY A 127 1.69 -3.09 -2.31
C GLY A 127 1.80 -2.01 -1.23
N LEU A 128 2.66 -2.15 -0.21
CA LEU A 128 2.77 -1.17 0.88
C LEU A 128 3.13 0.23 0.40
N GLY A 129 4.02 0.32 -0.59
CA GLY A 129 4.43 1.61 -1.19
C GLY A 129 3.32 2.30 -2.00
N TRP A 130 2.22 1.58 -2.22
CA TRP A 130 1.08 1.96 -3.04
C TRP A 130 -0.21 2.05 -2.21
N ASN A 131 -0.09 2.02 -0.89
CA ASN A 131 -1.23 1.94 0.03
C ASN A 131 -2.16 0.75 -0.28
N LEU A 132 -1.61 -0.37 -0.76
CA LEU A 132 -2.31 -1.65 -0.99
C LEU A 132 -1.93 -2.65 0.11
N PHE A 133 -2.42 -3.90 0.04
CA PHE A 133 -1.96 -4.93 0.97
C PHE A 133 -0.46 -5.20 0.77
N ASP A 134 0.25 -5.63 1.82
CA ASP A 134 1.66 -6.04 1.73
C ASP A 134 1.81 -7.40 1.04
N GLU A 135 1.44 -7.42 -0.24
CA GLU A 135 1.43 -8.57 -1.11
C GLU A 135 2.08 -8.16 -2.44
N LYS A 136 2.36 -9.12 -3.32
CA LYS A 136 3.05 -8.88 -4.58
C LYS A 136 2.01 -8.72 -5.68
N TYR A 137 2.29 -7.83 -6.62
CA TYR A 137 1.35 -7.49 -7.67
C TYR A 137 1.99 -7.55 -9.05
N LEU A 138 1.21 -7.98 -10.04
CA LEU A 138 1.44 -7.65 -11.43
C LEU A 138 0.57 -6.45 -11.77
N VAL A 139 1.19 -5.43 -12.38
CA VAL A 139 0.53 -4.17 -12.69
C VAL A 139 0.50 -3.94 -14.20
N LYS A 140 -0.64 -3.45 -14.71
CA LYS A 140 -0.79 -3.03 -16.10
C LYS A 140 -1.48 -1.68 -16.19
N ASN A 141 -0.86 -0.75 -16.91
CA ASN A 141 -1.45 0.55 -17.20
C ASN A 141 -2.15 0.53 -18.55
N GLU A 142 -3.31 1.17 -18.62
CA GLU A 142 -4.12 1.37 -19.82
C GLU A 142 -4.65 2.81 -19.84
N ASN A 143 -4.87 3.36 -21.03
CA ASN A 143 -5.44 4.70 -21.14
C ASN A 143 -6.97 4.64 -21.12
N PHE A 144 -7.61 5.59 -20.44
CA PHE A 144 -9.06 5.78 -20.48
C PHE A 144 -9.43 7.26 -20.68
N SER A 145 -10.70 7.55 -20.93
CA SER A 145 -11.19 8.93 -21.08
C SER A 145 -11.71 9.47 -19.75
N CYS A 146 -11.13 10.58 -19.29
CA CYS A 146 -11.52 11.27 -18.06
C CYS A 146 -12.77 12.13 -18.17
N GLN A 147 -13.35 12.27 -19.37
CA GLN A 147 -14.41 13.27 -19.58
C GLN A 147 -15.70 12.99 -18.80
N GLU A 148 -16.09 13.92 -17.94
CA GLU A 148 -17.45 14.44 -17.92
C GLU A 148 -17.65 15.43 -19.09
N PRO A 149 -18.87 15.54 -19.65
CA PRO A 149 -19.17 16.48 -20.73
C PRO A 149 -18.89 17.92 -20.29
N THR A 150 -18.16 18.67 -21.11
CA THR A 150 -18.06 20.13 -21.01
C THR A 150 -19.47 20.70 -20.81
N PRO A 151 -19.74 21.53 -19.78
CA PRO A 151 -21.02 22.20 -19.71
C PRO A 151 -21.17 23.02 -21.00
N THR A 152 -22.17 22.68 -21.80
CA THR A 152 -22.59 23.49 -22.94
C THR A 152 -22.71 24.93 -22.46
N PRO A 153 -22.09 25.92 -23.11
CA PRO A 153 -22.29 27.31 -22.75
C PRO A 153 -23.78 27.58 -22.76
N THR A 154 -24.35 27.80 -21.58
CA THR A 154 -25.76 28.17 -21.46
C THR A 154 -25.90 29.52 -22.14
N LEU A 155 -26.72 29.57 -23.18
CA LEU A 155 -27.00 30.81 -23.91
C LEU A 155 -27.45 31.88 -22.92
N THR A 156 -26.83 33.06 -23.05
CA THR A 156 -27.16 34.26 -22.29
C THR A 156 -28.68 34.47 -22.26
N PRO A 157 -29.31 34.61 -21.08
CA PRO A 157 -30.75 34.84 -21.01
C PRO A 157 -31.12 36.15 -21.73
N VAL A 158 -32.15 36.06 -22.58
CA VAL A 158 -32.86 37.20 -23.18
C VAL A 158 -33.31 38.15 -22.05
N PRO A 159 -33.26 39.49 -22.23
CA PRO A 159 -33.73 40.41 -21.20
C PRO A 159 -35.22 40.19 -20.91
N THR A 160 -35.49 39.52 -19.80
CA THR A 160 -36.84 39.39 -19.23
C THR A 160 -37.21 40.71 -18.56
N VAL A 161 -38.42 41.20 -18.89
CA VAL A 161 -39.06 42.35 -18.25
C VAL A 161 -38.93 42.27 -16.72
N THR A 162 -38.38 43.33 -16.14
CA THR A 162 -38.15 43.49 -14.70
C THR A 162 -39.47 43.35 -13.91
N PRO A 163 -39.66 42.29 -13.10
CA PRO A 163 -40.75 42.27 -12.14
C PRO A 163 -40.45 43.24 -10.99
N THR A 164 -41.48 43.91 -10.51
CA THR A 164 -41.53 44.75 -9.30
C THR A 164 -40.78 44.09 -8.13
N PRO A 165 -40.01 44.83 -7.31
CA PRO A 165 -39.23 44.26 -6.22
C PRO A 165 -40.12 43.55 -5.20
N THR A 166 -40.08 42.23 -5.20
CA THR A 166 -40.55 41.40 -4.09
C THR A 166 -39.40 41.27 -3.11
N ILE A 167 -39.66 41.53 -1.82
CA ILE A 167 -38.67 41.34 -0.75
C ILE A 167 -38.14 39.91 -0.83
N THR A 168 -36.85 39.76 -1.15
CA THR A 168 -36.16 38.46 -1.08
C THR A 168 -36.13 38.05 0.40
N PRO A 169 -36.67 36.87 0.77
CA PRO A 169 -36.51 36.38 2.13
C PRO A 169 -35.02 36.24 2.43
N THR A 170 -34.58 36.78 3.56
CA THR A 170 -33.21 36.62 4.03
C THR A 170 -32.88 35.12 4.03
N PRO A 171 -31.80 34.66 3.37
CA PRO A 171 -31.45 33.25 3.36
C PRO A 171 -31.29 32.77 4.80
N LYS A 172 -32.02 31.73 5.17
CA LYS A 172 -31.87 31.05 6.47
C LYS A 172 -30.42 30.55 6.55
N PRO A 173 -29.69 30.76 7.66
CA PRO A 173 -28.35 30.22 7.82
C PRO A 173 -28.37 28.71 7.59
N GLU A 174 -27.36 28.22 6.86
CA GLU A 174 -27.19 26.79 6.62
C GLU A 174 -26.98 26.07 7.97
N PRO A 175 -27.66 24.94 8.23
CA PRO A 175 -27.55 24.29 9.53
C PRO A 175 -26.15 23.73 9.76
N GLU A 176 -25.66 23.82 10.99
CA GLU A 176 -24.24 23.66 11.33
C GLU A 176 -23.80 22.19 11.35
N SER A 177 -22.60 21.92 10.83
CA SER A 177 -21.92 20.63 10.98
C SER A 177 -20.41 20.82 11.20
N ARG A 178 -19.80 20.00 12.08
CA ARG A 178 -18.36 20.08 12.41
C ARG A 178 -17.82 18.79 13.00
N CYS A 179 -16.51 18.58 12.89
CA CYS A 179 -15.82 17.63 13.77
C CYS A 179 -15.74 18.21 15.19
N VAL A 180 -15.99 17.38 16.21
CA VAL A 180 -16.06 17.80 17.62
C VAL A 180 -14.82 17.39 18.39
N SER A 181 -14.36 16.15 18.24
CA SER A 181 -13.15 15.70 18.92
C SER A 181 -12.49 14.52 18.23
N LEU A 182 -11.16 14.44 18.40
CA LEU A 182 -10.37 13.25 18.15
C LEU A 182 -9.65 12.88 19.45
N SER A 183 -9.84 11.65 19.93
CA SER A 183 -9.12 11.08 21.06
C SER A 183 -8.24 9.92 20.62
N ILE A 184 -7.10 9.75 21.29
CA ILE A 184 -6.09 8.75 20.95
C ILE A 184 -5.58 8.01 22.18
N SER A 185 -5.25 6.73 22.05
CA SER A 185 -4.62 5.93 23.10
C SER A 185 -3.82 4.75 22.55
N PRO A 186 -2.56 4.55 22.95
CA PRO A 186 -1.71 5.51 23.67
C PRO A 186 -1.32 6.70 22.77
N ASN A 187 -0.90 7.84 23.34
CA ASN A 187 -0.37 8.98 22.58
C ASN A 187 1.16 9.02 22.49
N ASP A 188 1.85 8.11 23.19
CA ASP A 188 3.29 7.92 23.08
C ASP A 188 3.72 6.47 23.32
N GLY A 189 4.90 6.12 22.84
CA GLY A 189 5.44 4.77 23.00
C GLY A 189 6.75 4.57 22.25
N THR A 190 7.18 3.32 22.10
CA THR A 190 8.34 2.95 21.26
C THR A 190 7.86 2.26 20.00
N ALA A 191 8.51 2.54 18.86
CA ALA A 191 8.20 1.89 17.60
C ALA A 191 8.46 0.38 17.70
N PRO A 192 7.61 -0.48 17.12
CA PRO A 192 6.36 -0.12 16.45
C PRO A 192 5.23 0.13 17.47
N LEU A 193 4.47 1.21 17.27
CA LEU A 193 3.40 1.65 18.19
C LEU A 193 2.02 1.57 17.52
N THR A 194 1.14 0.73 18.05
CA THR A 194 -0.29 0.71 17.66
C THR A 194 -1.08 1.71 18.50
N VAL A 195 -1.78 2.64 17.84
CA VAL A 195 -2.63 3.66 18.46
C VAL A 195 -4.08 3.45 18.05
N ARG A 196 -4.99 3.52 19.02
CA ARG A 196 -6.44 3.56 18.80
C ARG A 196 -6.89 5.02 18.71
N PHE A 197 -7.73 5.31 17.72
CA PHE A 197 -8.34 6.61 17.46
C PHE A 197 -9.84 6.51 17.67
N ASN A 198 -10.44 7.51 18.32
CA ASN A 198 -11.88 7.60 18.46
C ASN A 198 -12.34 9.04 18.21
N GLY A 199 -13.18 9.20 17.19
CA GLY A 199 -13.66 10.46 16.65
C GLY A 199 -15.09 10.78 17.05
N SER A 200 -15.43 12.06 17.07
CA SER A 200 -16.82 12.50 17.17
C SER A 200 -17.09 13.73 16.32
N GLY A 201 -18.33 13.88 15.86
CA GLY A 201 -18.78 15.02 15.08
C GLY A 201 -20.19 15.44 15.47
N PHE A 202 -20.55 16.65 15.07
CA PHE A 202 -21.85 17.26 15.27
C PHE A 202 -22.45 17.62 13.91
N ASN A 203 -23.75 17.40 13.76
CA ASN A 203 -24.52 17.78 12.59
C ASN A 203 -25.93 18.16 13.05
N GLU A 204 -26.36 19.38 12.78
CA GLU A 204 -27.68 19.89 13.17
C GLU A 204 -28.82 19.17 12.43
N ASP A 205 -28.57 18.74 11.19
CA ASP A 205 -29.56 18.10 10.30
C ASP A 205 -29.53 16.57 10.35
N GLY A 206 -28.88 15.97 11.35
CA GLY A 206 -28.89 14.52 11.54
C GLY A 206 -27.59 13.96 12.08
N ASN A 207 -27.23 12.76 11.62
CA ASN A 207 -26.04 12.06 12.09
C ASN A 207 -24.83 12.36 11.19
N ILE A 208 -23.63 12.09 11.72
CA ILE A 208 -22.41 11.96 10.91
C ILE A 208 -22.49 10.66 10.13
N GLN A 209 -22.21 10.73 8.82
CA GLN A 209 -22.26 9.58 7.92
C GLN A 209 -20.93 8.82 7.87
N ARG A 210 -19.79 9.54 7.85
CA ARG A 210 -18.45 8.95 7.75
C ARG A 210 -17.41 9.74 8.54
N HIS A 211 -16.31 9.06 8.82
CA HIS A 211 -15.12 9.58 9.48
C HIS A 211 -13.92 9.38 8.55
N ARG A 212 -13.07 10.40 8.40
CA ARG A 212 -11.81 10.34 7.66
C ARG A 212 -10.67 10.62 8.62
N PHE A 213 -9.87 9.60 8.90
CA PHE A 213 -8.67 9.69 9.73
C PHE A 213 -7.45 9.89 8.85
N ASP A 214 -6.71 10.96 9.08
CA ASP A 214 -5.34 11.13 8.57
C ASP A 214 -4.40 10.84 9.74
N PHE A 215 -3.54 9.85 9.63
CA PHE A 215 -2.66 9.43 10.73
C PHE A 215 -1.37 10.25 10.84
N GLY A 216 -1.11 11.14 9.87
CA GLY A 216 0.00 12.10 9.92
C GLY A 216 1.38 11.49 9.72
N ASP A 217 1.46 10.24 9.26
CA ASP A 217 2.70 9.58 8.84
C ASP A 217 2.68 9.23 7.35
N SER A 218 3.88 8.97 6.83
CA SER A 218 4.11 8.57 5.44
C SER A 218 4.71 7.15 5.37
N SER A 219 4.10 6.19 6.06
CA SER A 219 4.54 4.80 6.02
C SER A 219 4.47 4.27 4.58
N GLY A 220 5.53 3.59 4.12
CA GLY A 220 5.65 3.18 2.71
C GLY A 220 5.84 4.32 1.71
N GLY A 221 6.06 5.57 2.16
CA GLY A 221 6.21 6.72 1.27
C GLY A 221 4.90 7.39 0.86
N GLN A 222 3.77 6.99 1.46
CA GLN A 222 2.43 7.52 1.16
C GLN A 222 1.74 8.02 2.42
N THR A 223 0.96 9.10 2.33
CA THR A 223 0.14 9.60 3.45
C THR A 223 -0.89 8.56 3.86
N GLN A 224 -1.02 8.30 5.16
CA GLN A 224 -1.93 7.29 5.68
C GLN A 224 -3.29 7.89 6.04
N VAL A 225 -4.25 7.82 5.10
CA VAL A 225 -5.62 8.35 5.27
C VAL A 225 -6.64 7.22 5.08
N TRP A 226 -7.60 7.11 6.01
CA TRP A 226 -8.66 6.10 6.00
C TRP A 226 -10.05 6.70 6.20
N GLU A 227 -10.99 6.36 5.31
CA GLU A 227 -12.41 6.70 5.44
C GLU A 227 -13.22 5.48 5.86
N GLN A 228 -14.18 5.68 6.77
CA GLN A 228 -15.05 4.61 7.26
C GLN A 228 -16.31 5.16 7.91
N ASP A 229 -17.35 4.33 8.03
CA ASP A 229 -18.59 4.71 8.71
C ASP A 229 -18.37 4.78 10.24
N GLY A 230 -17.53 3.89 10.78
CA GLY A 230 -17.23 3.81 12.21
C GLY A 230 -16.40 4.98 12.73
N SER A 231 -16.66 5.38 13.98
CA SER A 231 -15.91 6.44 14.66
C SER A 231 -14.61 5.97 15.32
N GLU A 232 -14.23 4.70 15.17
CA GLU A 232 -13.04 4.11 15.79
C GLU A 232 -12.10 3.52 14.73
N ALA A 233 -10.82 3.88 14.77
CA ALA A 233 -9.78 3.35 13.89
C ALA A 233 -8.53 2.94 14.67
N TYR A 234 -7.69 2.10 14.07
CA TYR A 234 -6.41 1.67 14.63
C TYR A 234 -5.32 1.91 13.58
N HIS A 235 -4.18 2.45 14.01
CA HIS A 235 -3.02 2.65 13.15
C HIS A 235 -1.74 2.21 13.84
N ARG A 236 -0.78 1.67 13.09
CA ARG A 236 0.51 1.22 13.59
C ARG A 236 1.62 2.08 12.99
N TYR A 237 2.29 2.84 13.85
CA TYR A 237 3.46 3.62 13.47
C TYR A 237 4.71 2.75 13.55
N GLU A 238 5.31 2.45 12.40
CA GLU A 238 6.48 1.55 12.28
C GLU A 238 7.78 2.18 12.78
N TYR A 239 7.91 3.49 12.59
CA TYR A 239 9.16 4.23 12.81
C TYR A 239 9.02 5.24 13.95
N ALA A 240 10.16 5.59 14.53
CA ALA A 240 10.23 6.67 15.50
C ALA A 240 9.97 8.02 14.80
N GLY A 241 9.23 8.90 15.45
CA GLY A 241 8.82 10.18 14.90
C GLY A 241 7.76 10.88 15.74
N THR A 242 7.48 12.12 15.37
CA THR A 242 6.33 12.88 15.89
C THR A 242 5.33 13.04 14.76
N TYR A 243 4.13 12.49 14.95
CA TYR A 243 3.07 12.47 13.95
C TYR A 243 1.90 13.33 14.39
N THR A 244 1.25 14.02 13.44
CA THR A 244 0.04 14.81 13.72
C THR A 244 -1.15 14.17 13.02
N ALA A 245 -1.91 13.38 13.76
CA ALA A 245 -3.13 12.78 13.24
C ALA A 245 -4.29 13.79 13.26
N SER A 246 -5.20 13.70 12.31
CA SER A 246 -6.40 14.54 12.21
C SER A 246 -7.65 13.77 11.79
N LEU A 247 -8.81 14.35 12.09
CA LEU A 247 -10.12 13.80 11.75
C LEU A 247 -10.99 14.82 11.01
N SER A 248 -11.60 14.36 9.92
CA SER A 248 -12.74 15.01 9.26
C SER A 248 -14.00 14.14 9.42
N VAL A 249 -15.18 14.76 9.44
CA VAL A 249 -16.46 14.05 9.50
C VAL A 249 -17.35 14.44 8.32
N LYS A 250 -18.11 13.49 7.76
CA LYS A 250 -19.03 13.73 6.65
C LYS A 250 -20.45 13.94 7.19
N ASP A 251 -21.05 15.08 6.90
CA ASP A 251 -22.42 15.39 7.34
C ASP A 251 -23.49 14.68 6.49
N SER A 252 -24.75 14.79 6.90
CA SER A 252 -25.89 14.17 6.22
C SER A 252 -26.15 14.73 4.81
N ARG A 253 -25.56 15.88 4.48
CA ARG A 253 -25.63 16.51 3.15
C ARG A 253 -24.43 16.10 2.26
N GLY A 254 -23.55 15.24 2.77
CA GLY A 254 -22.41 14.71 2.05
C GLY A 254 -21.16 15.59 2.12
N ASN A 255 -21.14 16.65 2.93
CA ASN A 255 -20.00 17.53 3.02
C ASN A 255 -19.00 17.06 4.09
N TRP A 256 -17.71 17.13 3.77
CA TRP A 256 -16.67 16.95 4.77
C TRP A 256 -16.51 18.21 5.62
N ARG A 257 -16.35 17.99 6.92
CA ARG A 257 -16.09 19.01 7.93
C ARG A 257 -14.87 18.63 8.73
N ASP A 258 -13.82 19.41 8.57
CA ASP A 258 -12.62 19.29 9.38
C ASP A 258 -12.87 19.91 10.75
N GLY A 259 -12.19 19.39 11.77
CA GLY A 259 -12.10 20.07 13.04
C GLY A 259 -10.88 20.97 13.08
N GLN A 260 -10.97 22.03 13.89
CA GLN A 260 -9.83 22.86 14.26
C GLN A 260 -8.89 22.04 15.19
N SER A 261 -8.28 22.65 16.20
CA SER A 261 -7.33 21.96 17.10
C SER A 261 -7.90 20.71 17.79
N ASP A 262 -9.21 20.66 18.05
CA ASP A 262 -9.82 19.57 18.82
C ASP A 262 -9.82 18.22 18.09
N CYS A 263 -9.82 18.27 16.76
CA CYS A 263 -9.73 17.09 15.89
C CYS A 263 -8.31 16.83 15.37
N LYS A 264 -7.29 17.42 15.99
CA LYS A 264 -5.88 17.11 15.75
C LYS A 264 -5.24 16.57 17.03
N LYS A 265 -4.37 15.57 16.89
CA LYS A 265 -3.61 15.00 18.00
C LYS A 265 -2.18 14.66 17.58
N THR A 266 -1.26 14.91 18.50
CA THR A 266 0.16 14.61 18.31
C THR A 266 0.49 13.27 18.96
N ILE A 267 1.17 12.40 18.21
CA ILE A 267 1.66 11.09 18.66
C ILE A 267 3.19 11.17 18.70
N THR A 268 3.80 10.66 19.78
CA THR A 268 5.26 10.59 19.89
C THR A 268 5.73 9.14 19.94
N VAL A 269 6.39 8.70 18.88
CA VAL A 269 6.96 7.36 18.77
C VAL A 269 8.47 7.45 18.93
N ARG A 270 9.01 6.78 19.95
CA ARG A 270 10.44 6.73 20.26
C ARG A 270 11.09 5.52 19.60
N GLU A 271 12.39 5.57 19.39
CA GLU A 271 13.12 4.39 18.93
C GLU A 271 13.05 3.27 19.97
N GLN A 272 12.95 2.03 19.50
CA GLN A 272 13.13 0.86 20.36
C GLN A 272 14.61 0.78 20.80
N PRO A 273 14.92 0.61 22.09
CA PRO A 273 16.29 0.42 22.53
C PRO A 273 16.91 -0.79 21.82
N ARG A 274 18.00 -0.56 21.09
CA ARG A 274 18.77 -1.68 20.52
C ARG A 274 19.41 -2.45 21.67
N VAL A 275 18.98 -3.68 21.89
CA VAL A 275 19.73 -4.63 22.72
C VAL A 275 20.95 -5.03 21.90
N LEU A 276 22.12 -4.47 22.23
CA LEU A 276 23.40 -4.90 21.69
C LEU A 276 23.69 -6.31 22.22
N GLY A 277 23.21 -7.33 21.51
CA GLY A 277 23.54 -8.74 21.73
C GLY A 277 23.21 -9.27 23.12
N ALA A 278 22.09 -9.97 23.27
CA ALA A 278 21.99 -11.00 24.30
C ALA A 278 22.71 -12.25 23.75
N GLU A 279 24.04 -12.28 23.83
CA GLU A 279 24.71 -13.59 23.79
C GLU A 279 24.28 -14.33 25.06
N LEU A 280 23.50 -15.40 24.91
CA LEU A 280 23.38 -16.36 25.99
C LEU A 280 24.80 -16.88 26.24
N PRO A 281 25.40 -16.64 27.43
CA PRO A 281 26.67 -17.28 27.72
C PRO A 281 26.44 -18.79 27.58
N SER A 282 27.33 -19.45 26.86
CA SER A 282 27.28 -20.91 26.62
C SER A 282 27.26 -21.73 27.91
N GLN A 283 27.53 -21.07 29.05
CA GLN A 283 27.38 -21.62 30.38
C GLN A 283 26.71 -20.61 31.32
N LEU A 284 25.65 -21.05 31.98
CA LEU A 284 25.13 -20.35 33.16
C LEU A 284 26.21 -20.38 34.26
N PRO A 285 26.52 -19.26 34.94
CA PRO A 285 27.39 -19.29 36.09
C PRO A 285 26.76 -20.21 37.15
N LYS A 286 27.55 -21.13 37.72
CA LYS A 286 27.12 -21.98 38.83
C LYS A 286 26.55 -21.08 39.94
N ALA A 287 25.38 -21.45 40.47
CA ALA A 287 24.80 -20.76 41.61
C ALA A 287 25.86 -20.67 42.74
N GLY A 288 26.22 -19.44 43.13
CA GLY A 288 27.20 -19.19 44.19
C GLY A 288 28.64 -18.89 43.74
N ALA A 289 28.92 -18.64 42.45
CA ALA A 289 30.25 -18.21 42.02
C ALA A 289 30.58 -16.77 42.50
N SER A 290 31.67 -16.62 43.24
CA SER A 290 32.18 -15.32 43.71
C SER A 290 32.63 -14.45 42.54
N LEU A 291 32.25 -13.17 42.56
CA LEU A 291 32.69 -12.15 41.59
C LEU A 291 34.21 -11.97 41.65
N ALA A 292 34.95 -12.71 40.83
CA ALA A 292 36.35 -12.41 40.57
C ALA A 292 36.42 -11.25 39.58
N PHE A 293 36.81 -10.07 40.09
CA PHE A 293 37.25 -8.94 39.28
C PHE A 293 38.42 -9.40 38.40
N ILE A 294 38.18 -9.58 37.11
CA ILE A 294 39.26 -9.64 36.12
C ILE A 294 39.48 -8.21 35.65
N GLY A 295 40.64 -7.64 36.01
CA GLY A 295 41.08 -6.33 35.56
C GLY A 295 41.26 -6.30 34.05
N GLY A 296 40.37 -5.56 33.38
CA GLY A 296 40.44 -5.32 31.94
C GLY A 296 39.23 -4.49 31.53
N ILE A 297 39.47 -3.24 31.18
CA ILE A 297 38.49 -2.19 30.96
C ILE A 297 37.51 -2.57 29.83
N VAL A 298 36.22 -2.73 30.16
CA VAL A 298 35.08 -2.49 29.26
C VAL A 298 33.98 -1.85 30.13
N PRO A 299 33.38 -0.71 29.73
CA PRO A 299 32.60 0.12 30.64
C PRO A 299 31.36 -0.62 31.19
N LEU A 300 31.19 -0.52 32.51
CA LEU A 300 30.04 -1.02 33.27
C LEU A 300 28.71 -0.58 32.64
N GLY A 301 28.05 -1.49 31.93
CA GLY A 301 26.60 -1.50 31.82
C GLY A 301 26.02 -1.94 33.16
N TYR A 302 25.53 -0.98 33.95
CA TYR A 302 24.87 -1.23 35.23
C TYR A 302 23.63 -2.12 35.01
N TYR A 303 23.73 -3.41 35.36
CA TYR A 303 22.56 -4.29 35.46
C TYR A 303 21.82 -4.01 36.77
N LEU A 304 20.86 -3.09 36.74
CA LEU A 304 19.84 -3.00 37.78
C LEU A 304 18.65 -3.90 37.37
N TYR A 305 18.69 -5.17 37.76
CA TYR A 305 17.48 -5.98 37.86
C TYR A 305 16.62 -5.43 39.01
N LYS A 306 15.81 -4.40 38.73
CA LYS A 306 14.60 -4.18 39.54
C LYS A 306 13.61 -5.27 39.15
N ARG A 307 13.45 -6.24 40.05
CA ARG A 307 12.42 -7.28 39.98
C ARG A 307 11.06 -6.63 39.67
N PHE A 308 10.48 -6.96 38.52
CA PHE A 308 9.05 -6.73 38.31
C PHE A 308 8.30 -7.69 39.23
N LYS A 309 7.59 -7.12 40.21
CA LYS A 309 6.58 -7.84 40.99
C LYS A 309 5.27 -7.71 40.20
N ILE A 310 4.80 -8.81 39.64
CA ILE A 310 3.44 -8.89 39.10
C ILE A 310 2.50 -8.81 40.31
N VAL A 311 1.63 -7.82 40.33
CA VAL A 311 0.46 -7.74 41.22
C VAL A 311 -0.74 -8.23 40.43
#